data_AF-A0A377ZR80-F1
#
_entry.id   AF-A0A377ZR80-F1
#
_cell.length_a   1.000
_cell.length_b   1.000
_cell.length_c   1.000
_cell.angle_alpha   90.00
_cell.angle_beta   90.00
_cell.angle_gamma   90.00
#
_symmetry.space_group_name_H-M   'P 1'
#
loop_
_entity.id
_entity.type
_entity.pdbx_description
1 polymer ?
#
loop_
_entity_poly.entity_id
_entity_poly.type
_entity_poly.pdbx_seq_one_letter_code
_entity_poly.pdbx_strand_id
1 'polypeptide(L)'
;MIKDQGVTNLTDALKNVPGVGAFYTGENGSSTTGDAIFMRGVDTSNSIYVDGIRDIGSVTRDTFNTQQVEVIKGPAGTDYGRSAPSGSINMISKQPRLDSGIDGSASIGSAWSRRGTLDLNQAFSDNAAFRLNLMGKKPMTLVGTALKTNAMASHRRWPSP
;
A
#
# COMPACT_ATOMS: atom_id res chain seq x y z
N MET A 1 0.56 -12.58 6.62
CA MET A 1 0.22 -11.45 7.51
C MET A 1 -0.80 -10.49 6.89
N ILE A 2 -0.46 -9.65 5.88
CA ILE A 2 -1.42 -8.66 5.31
C ILE A 2 -2.64 -9.33 4.64
N LYS A 3 -2.42 -10.39 3.85
CA LYS A 3 -3.52 -11.17 3.22
C LYS A 3 -4.38 -11.89 4.27
N ASP A 4 -3.75 -12.49 5.28
CA ASP A 4 -4.43 -13.33 6.29
C ASP A 4 -5.39 -12.55 7.18
N GLN A 5 -5.15 -11.24 7.36
CA GLN A 5 -5.99 -10.35 8.14
C GLN A 5 -7.06 -9.62 7.32
N GLY A 6 -7.16 -9.88 6.01
CA GLY A 6 -8.11 -9.20 5.13
C GLY A 6 -7.84 -7.69 5.01
N VAL A 7 -6.60 -7.26 5.22
CA VAL A 7 -6.20 -5.84 5.18
C VAL A 7 -6.27 -5.33 3.75
N THR A 8 -7.17 -4.38 3.49
CA THR A 8 -7.42 -3.83 2.16
C THR A 8 -6.83 -2.44 1.92
N ASN A 9 -6.33 -1.79 2.97
CA ASN A 9 -5.77 -0.44 2.93
C ASN A 9 -4.66 -0.26 3.97
N LEU A 10 -3.88 0.80 3.81
CA LEU A 10 -2.74 1.11 4.67
C LEU A 10 -3.17 1.31 6.14
N THR A 11 -4.25 2.05 6.39
CA THR A 11 -4.75 2.30 7.75
C THR A 11 -5.07 1.00 8.50
N ASP A 12 -5.68 0.01 7.83
CA ASP A 12 -5.93 -1.31 8.41
C ASP A 12 -4.63 -2.09 8.65
N ALA A 13 -3.63 -1.96 7.77
CA ALA A 13 -2.33 -2.61 7.95
C ALA A 13 -1.63 -2.12 9.24
N LEU A 14 -1.75 -0.82 9.51
CA LEU A 14 -1.11 -0.15 10.64
C LEU A 14 -1.76 -0.46 11.99
N LYS A 15 -2.96 -1.07 12.03
CA LYS A 15 -3.55 -1.59 13.28
C LYS A 15 -2.68 -2.64 13.96
N ASN A 16 -1.77 -3.28 13.22
CA ASN A 16 -0.78 -4.22 13.77
C ASN A 16 0.40 -3.53 14.47
N VAL A 17 0.52 -2.20 14.38
CA VAL A 17 1.62 -1.44 14.95
C VAL A 17 1.11 -0.59 16.11
N PRO A 18 1.45 -0.92 17.37
CA PRO A 18 0.98 -0.18 18.53
C PRO A 18 1.38 1.30 18.47
N GLY A 19 0.43 2.19 18.75
CA GLY A 19 0.65 3.64 18.74
C GLY A 19 0.67 4.29 17.35
N VAL A 20 0.21 3.57 16.31
CA VAL A 20 0.00 4.09 14.95
C VAL A 20 -1.46 3.89 14.56
N GLY A 21 -2.09 4.93 13.99
CA GLY A 21 -3.47 4.83 13.54
C GLY A 21 -4.00 6.15 12.98
N ALA A 22 -5.14 6.06 12.28
CA ALA A 22 -5.86 7.23 11.83
C ALA A 22 -6.83 7.70 12.94
N PHE A 23 -6.31 8.52 13.86
CA PHE A 23 -7.08 9.00 15.02
C PHE A 23 -7.73 10.36 14.81
N TYR A 24 -7.47 11.01 13.66
CA TYR A 24 -7.95 12.35 13.35
C TYR A 24 -8.81 12.31 12.09
N THR A 25 -10.05 12.78 12.21
CA THR A 25 -11.04 12.79 11.12
C THR A 25 -11.25 14.17 10.49
N GLY A 26 -10.45 15.17 10.89
CA GLY A 26 -10.59 16.56 10.47
C GLY A 26 -11.30 17.45 11.48
N GLU A 27 -11.23 18.76 11.23
CA GLU A 27 -11.92 19.81 11.97
C GLU A 27 -12.91 20.55 11.04
N ASN A 28 -13.75 21.40 11.63
CA ASN A 28 -14.84 22.13 10.96
C ASN A 28 -14.40 22.73 9.60
N GLY A 29 -14.98 22.24 8.50
CA GLY A 29 -14.70 22.70 7.12
C GLY A 29 -13.50 22.06 6.40
N SER A 30 -12.69 21.22 7.08
CA SER A 30 -11.58 20.48 6.48
C SER A 30 -11.62 19.01 6.90
N SER A 31 -12.34 18.20 6.11
CA SER A 31 -12.35 16.75 6.28
C SER A 31 -10.99 16.18 5.88
N THR A 32 -10.31 15.48 6.78
CA THR A 32 -9.10 14.75 6.39
C THR A 32 -9.54 13.57 5.51
N THR A 33 -9.33 13.72 4.21
CA THR A 33 -9.65 12.67 3.23
C THR A 33 -8.42 11.77 3.10
N GLY A 34 -8.59 10.46 3.27
CA GLY A 34 -7.51 9.47 3.12
C GLY A 34 -6.81 9.09 4.43
N ASP A 35 -5.51 8.80 4.34
CA ASP A 35 -4.72 8.23 5.44
C ASP A 35 -4.15 9.32 6.37
N ALA A 36 -4.99 9.87 7.24
CA ALA A 36 -4.65 10.81 8.32
C ALA A 36 -3.88 10.13 9.46
N ILE A 37 -2.69 9.60 9.17
CA ILE A 37 -1.99 8.71 10.11
C ILE A 37 -1.25 9.49 11.18
N PHE A 38 -1.52 9.17 12.44
CA PHE A 38 -0.79 9.63 13.61
C PHE A 38 0.06 8.49 14.15
N MET A 39 1.28 8.82 14.56
CA MET A 39 2.19 7.90 15.24
C MET A 39 2.73 8.59 16.49
N ARG A 40 2.61 7.92 17.65
CA ARG A 40 3.01 8.48 18.96
C ARG A 40 2.39 9.88 19.23
N GLY A 41 1.16 10.11 18.78
CA GLY A 41 0.43 11.37 19.00
C GLY A 41 0.80 12.53 18.06
N VAL A 42 1.70 12.33 17.09
CA VAL A 42 2.08 13.35 16.09
C VAL A 42 1.59 12.94 14.71
N ASP A 43 1.11 13.93 13.94
CA ASP A 43 0.72 13.74 12.55
C ASP A 43 1.91 13.26 11.71
N THR A 44 1.72 12.12 11.06
CA THR A 44 2.72 11.42 10.23
C THR A 44 2.23 11.26 8.78
N SER A 45 1.09 11.87 8.42
CA SER A 45 0.53 11.84 7.07
C SER A 45 1.53 12.30 6.00
N ASN A 46 2.35 13.30 6.32
CA ASN A 46 3.40 13.82 5.42
C ASN A 46 4.65 12.93 5.35
N SER A 47 4.73 11.82 6.10
CA SER A 47 5.89 10.91 6.15
C SER A 47 5.52 9.49 5.72
N ILE A 48 4.64 9.41 4.72
CA ILE A 48 4.29 8.19 4.02
C ILE A 48 5.09 8.13 2.71
N TYR A 49 5.72 6.98 2.47
CA TYR A 49 6.57 6.72 1.32
C TYR A 49 6.07 5.48 0.57
N VAL A 50 6.29 5.46 -0.75
CA VAL A 50 6.14 4.29 -1.61
C VAL A 50 7.50 4.04 -2.25
N ASP A 51 8.09 2.88 -1.98
CA ASP A 51 9.44 2.53 -2.45
C ASP A 51 10.48 3.61 -2.11
N GLY A 52 10.35 4.24 -0.93
CA GLY A 52 11.22 5.32 -0.44
C GLY A 52 10.96 6.70 -1.02
N ILE A 53 10.04 6.85 -1.98
CA ILE A 53 9.62 8.14 -2.53
C ILE A 53 8.41 8.64 -1.76
N ARG A 54 8.41 9.93 -1.38
CA ARG A 54 7.30 10.52 -0.63
C ARG A 54 6.02 10.49 -1.45
N ASP A 55 4.97 9.94 -0.86
CA ASP A 55 3.63 9.95 -1.43
C ASP A 55 2.85 11.15 -0.87
N ILE A 56 2.69 12.19 -1.70
CA ILE A 56 2.12 13.48 -1.32
C ILE A 56 0.59 13.53 -1.36
N GLY A 57 -0.09 12.43 -1.71
CA GLY A 57 -1.54 12.40 -1.87
C GLY A 57 -2.31 12.21 -0.56
N SER A 58 -3.34 13.03 -0.32
CA SER A 58 -4.35 12.78 0.72
C SER A 58 -5.43 11.82 0.18
N VAL A 59 -5.02 10.57 -0.05
CA VAL A 59 -5.88 9.50 -0.57
C VAL A 59 -5.75 8.24 0.28
N THR A 60 -6.79 7.41 0.30
CA THR A 60 -6.69 6.06 0.90
C THR A 60 -5.82 5.19 0.00
N ARG A 61 -4.72 4.70 0.54
CA ARG A 61 -3.81 3.78 -0.15
C ARG A 61 -4.29 2.34 -0.01
N ASP A 62 -4.39 1.69 -1.15
CA ASP A 62 -4.82 0.31 -1.25
C ASP A 62 -3.60 -0.61 -1.25
N THR A 63 -3.68 -1.73 -0.52
CA THR A 63 -2.57 -2.68 -0.35
C THR A 63 -2.45 -3.70 -1.48
N PHE A 64 -3.27 -3.63 -2.55
CA PHE A 64 -3.27 -4.63 -3.63
C PHE A 64 -1.90 -4.79 -4.33
N ASN A 65 -1.13 -3.71 -4.44
CA ASN A 65 0.22 -3.71 -5.02
C ASN A 65 1.33 -3.57 -3.97
N THR A 66 1.01 -3.71 -2.68
CA THR A 66 1.98 -3.57 -1.59
C THR A 66 2.39 -4.96 -1.10
N GLN A 67 3.71 -5.22 -1.07
CA GLN A 67 4.28 -6.46 -0.55
C GLN A 67 4.42 -6.39 0.99
N GLN A 68 4.93 -5.27 1.49
CA GLN A 68 5.12 -5.03 2.92
C GLN A 68 4.96 -3.56 3.26
N VAL A 69 4.61 -3.30 4.52
CA VAL A 69 4.57 -1.96 5.09
C VAL A 69 5.62 -1.92 6.19
N GLU A 70 6.61 -1.05 6.02
CA GLU A 70 7.66 -0.80 7.00
C GLU A 70 7.27 0.42 7.82
N VAL A 71 7.42 0.31 9.15
CA VAL A 71 7.12 1.41 10.06
C VAL A 71 8.32 1.65 10.95
N ILE A 72 8.91 2.84 10.82
CA ILE A 72 10.02 3.29 11.65
C ILE A 72 9.46 4.24 12.69
N LYS A 73 9.66 3.92 13.97
CA LYS A 73 9.21 4.74 15.10
C LYS A 73 10.34 5.62 15.61
N GLY A 74 10.19 6.93 15.49
CA GLY A 74 11.21 7.94 15.82
C GLY A 74 11.85 8.54 14.57
N PRO A 75 12.69 9.59 14.72
CA PRO A 75 13.19 10.37 13.60
C PRO A 75 13.91 9.50 12.56
N ALA A 76 13.49 9.59 11.29
CA ALA A 76 14.05 8.84 10.16
C ALA A 76 14.67 9.79 9.12
N GLY A 77 15.27 10.88 9.59
CA GLY A 77 15.74 11.96 8.72
C GLY A 77 16.96 11.60 7.87
N THR A 78 17.76 10.62 8.31
CA THR A 78 18.87 10.06 7.54
C THR A 78 18.39 9.27 6.32
N ASP A 79 17.24 8.62 6.43
CA ASP A 79 16.74 7.71 5.40
C ASP A 79 15.86 8.46 4.38
N TYR A 80 15.05 9.41 4.85
CA TYR A 80 14.00 10.04 4.04
C TYR A 80 14.03 11.58 4.04
N GLY A 81 15.08 12.19 4.60
CA GLY A 81 15.22 13.64 4.70
C GLY A 81 14.19 14.25 5.67
N ARG A 82 13.24 15.05 5.15
CA ARG A 82 12.22 15.69 5.99
C ARG A 82 11.14 14.68 6.41
N SER A 83 11.26 14.03 7.57
CA SER A 83 10.18 13.22 8.15
C SER A 83 9.57 13.87 9.38
N ALA A 84 8.40 13.39 9.79
CA ALA A 84 7.82 13.70 11.09
C ALA A 84 8.74 13.15 12.20
N PRO A 85 8.81 13.81 13.37
CA PRO A 85 9.62 13.33 14.49
C PRO A 85 9.07 12.03 15.10
N SER A 86 7.80 11.72 14.86
CA SER A 86 7.19 10.44 15.20
C SER A 86 7.74 9.27 14.39
N GLY A 87 8.21 9.53 13.17
CA GLY A 87 8.88 8.60 12.27
C GLY A 87 8.32 8.56 10.86
N SER A 88 8.43 7.40 10.20
CA SER A 88 8.06 7.23 8.80
C SER A 88 7.38 5.88 8.54
N ILE A 89 6.59 5.84 7.47
CA ILE A 89 5.88 4.65 6.99
C ILE A 89 6.24 4.47 5.52
N ASN A 90 6.77 3.32 5.15
CA ASN A 90 7.18 3.02 3.79
C ASN A 90 6.42 1.78 3.26
N MET A 91 5.68 1.97 2.17
CA MET A 91 5.02 0.87 1.46
C MET A 91 5.96 0.36 0.38
N ILE A 92 6.33 -0.90 0.47
CA ILE A 92 7.15 -1.55 -0.55
C ILE A 92 6.22 -2.18 -1.58
N SER A 93 6.37 -1.78 -2.84
CA SER A 93 5.58 -2.31 -3.94
C SER A 93 5.97 -3.76 -4.25
N LYS A 94 5.01 -4.53 -4.75
CA LYS A 94 5.25 -5.88 -5.27
C LYS A 94 6.17 -5.82 -6.48
N GLN A 95 7.27 -6.57 -6.42
CA GLN A 95 8.21 -6.73 -7.53
C GLN A 95 7.95 -8.04 -8.29
N PRO A 96 8.37 -8.13 -9.57
CA PRO A 96 8.32 -9.38 -10.31
C PRO A 96 9.21 -10.45 -9.65
N ARG A 97 8.75 -11.70 -9.68
CA ARG A 97 9.45 -12.86 -9.12
C ARG A 97 9.85 -13.83 -10.23
N LEU A 98 10.90 -14.61 -10.00
CA LEU A 98 11.39 -15.61 -10.96
C LEU A 98 10.59 -16.91 -10.95
N ASP A 99 9.53 -17.00 -10.12
CA ASP A 99 8.53 -18.06 -10.17
C ASP A 99 7.25 -17.58 -10.86
N SER A 100 6.66 -18.41 -11.73
CA SER A 100 5.36 -18.10 -12.33
C SER A 100 4.21 -18.49 -11.40
N GLY A 101 3.21 -17.63 -11.29
CA GLY A 101 2.08 -17.85 -10.42
C GLY A 101 0.93 -16.88 -10.68
N ILE A 102 -0.27 -17.30 -10.29
CA ILE A 102 -1.48 -16.51 -10.36
C ILE A 102 -2.18 -16.57 -9.01
N ASP A 103 -2.45 -15.40 -8.43
CA ASP A 103 -3.18 -15.24 -7.20
C ASP A 103 -4.40 -14.35 -7.44
N GLY A 104 -5.58 -14.85 -7.10
CA GLY A 104 -6.83 -14.10 -7.17
C GLY A 104 -7.48 -14.02 -5.80
N SER A 105 -8.19 -12.93 -5.53
CA SER A 105 -9.12 -12.88 -4.40
C SER A 105 -10.41 -12.18 -4.80
N ALA A 106 -11.51 -12.63 -4.23
CA ALA A 106 -12.81 -11.99 -4.35
C ALA A 106 -13.46 -11.96 -2.97
N SER A 107 -14.04 -10.83 -2.61
CA SER A 107 -14.69 -10.63 -1.32
C SER A 107 -15.98 -9.84 -1.49
N ILE A 108 -17.01 -10.27 -0.77
CA ILE A 108 -18.29 -9.56 -0.62
C ILE A 108 -18.40 -9.14 0.84
N GLY A 109 -18.64 -7.86 1.09
CA GLY A 109 -18.75 -7.29 2.42
C GLY A 109 -20.14 -6.74 2.71
N SER A 110 -20.31 -6.21 3.92
CA SER A 110 -21.50 -5.49 4.36
C SER A 110 -21.87 -4.37 3.39
N ALA A 111 -23.17 -4.06 3.32
CA ALA A 111 -23.75 -3.14 2.35
C ALA A 111 -23.35 -3.49 0.90
N TRP A 112 -23.46 -4.78 0.54
CA TRP A 112 -23.21 -5.32 -0.82
C TRP A 112 -21.91 -4.85 -1.50
N SER A 113 -20.90 -4.51 -0.70
CA SER A 113 -19.60 -4.10 -1.23
C SER A 113 -18.93 -5.29 -1.89
N ARG A 114 -18.37 -5.11 -3.08
CA ARG A 114 -17.65 -6.15 -3.83
C ARG A 114 -16.24 -5.69 -4.08
N ARG A 115 -15.28 -6.59 -3.88
CA ARG A 115 -13.88 -6.36 -4.21
C ARG A 115 -13.31 -7.60 -4.87
N GLY A 116 -12.52 -7.40 -5.92
CA GLY A 116 -11.73 -8.42 -6.57
C GLY A 116 -10.30 -7.95 -6.77
N THR A 117 -9.34 -8.85 -6.61
CA THR A 117 -7.93 -8.60 -6.94
C THR A 117 -7.39 -9.74 -7.80
N LEU A 118 -6.49 -9.42 -8.71
CA LEU A 118 -5.74 -10.40 -9.50
C LEU A 118 -4.27 -10.01 -9.51
N ASP A 119 -3.39 -10.97 -9.27
CA ASP A 119 -1.95 -10.81 -9.24
C ASP A 119 -1.35 -11.92 -10.10
N LEU A 120 -0.83 -11.51 -11.26
CA LEU A 120 -0.24 -12.38 -12.27
C LEU A 120 1.26 -12.14 -12.25
N ASN A 121 2.04 -13.18 -12.01
CA ASN A 121 3.49 -13.14 -12.14
C ASN A 121 3.95 -14.20 -13.14
N GLN A 122 4.72 -13.81 -14.14
CA GLN A 122 5.22 -14.69 -15.17
C GLN A 122 6.73 -14.51 -15.32
N ALA A 123 7.48 -15.59 -15.09
CA ALA A 123 8.87 -15.67 -15.49
C ALA A 123 8.96 -16.10 -16.97
N PHE A 124 9.83 -15.44 -17.74
CA PHE A 124 10.14 -15.78 -19.13
C PHE A 124 11.48 -16.50 -19.26
N SER A 125 12.37 -16.30 -18.28
CA SER A 125 13.72 -16.85 -18.22
C SER A 125 14.20 -16.79 -16.76
N ASP A 126 15.33 -17.42 -16.46
CA ASP A 126 15.97 -17.41 -15.14
C ASP A 126 16.33 -15.99 -14.64
N ASN A 127 16.34 -15.00 -15.55
CA ASN A 127 16.73 -13.62 -15.27
C ASN A 127 15.69 -12.57 -15.68
N ALA A 128 14.49 -12.98 -16.12
CA ALA A 128 13.47 -12.04 -16.61
C ALA A 128 12.06 -12.45 -16.17
N ALA A 129 11.32 -11.51 -15.60
CA ALA A 129 9.95 -11.71 -15.16
C ALA A 129 9.10 -10.45 -15.28
N PHE A 130 7.80 -10.66 -15.41
CA PHE A 130 6.78 -9.62 -15.42
C PHE A 130 5.72 -9.90 -14.37
N ARG A 131 5.14 -8.82 -13.81
CA ARG A 131 4.05 -8.87 -12.86
C ARG A 131 2.95 -7.87 -13.19
N LEU A 132 1.70 -8.29 -13.10
CA LEU A 132 0.50 -7.47 -13.28
C LEU A 132 -0.41 -7.64 -12.07
N ASN A 133 -0.70 -6.54 -11.38
CA ASN A 133 -1.65 -6.46 -10.29
C ASN A 133 -2.88 -5.65 -10.73
N LEU A 134 -4.07 -6.22 -10.54
CA LEU A 134 -5.36 -5.62 -10.82
C LEU A 134 -6.21 -5.60 -9.56
N MET A 135 -6.97 -4.53 -9.36
CA MET A 135 -7.94 -4.41 -8.28
C MET A 135 -9.19 -3.70 -8.75
N GLY A 136 -10.35 -4.28 -8.44
CA GLY A 136 -11.65 -3.65 -8.61
C GLY A 136 -12.40 -3.61 -7.28
N LYS A 137 -12.98 -2.47 -6.93
CA LYS A 137 -13.86 -2.30 -5.77
C LYS A 137 -15.11 -1.54 -6.17
N LYS A 138 -16.27 -2.08 -5.81
CA LYS A 138 -17.57 -1.46 -6.00
C LYS A 138 -18.30 -1.37 -4.64
N PRO A 139 -18.42 -0.17 -4.04
CA PRO A 139 -19.32 0.05 -2.92
C PRO A 139 -20.79 0.05 -3.39
N MET A 140 -21.74 -0.17 -2.49
CA MET A 140 -23.17 -0.08 -2.82
C MET A 140 -23.72 1.35 -2.86
N THR A 141 -23.01 2.31 -2.27
CA THR A 141 -23.37 3.71 -2.41
C THR A 141 -23.32 4.12 -3.89
N LEU A 142 -24.16 5.08 -4.29
CA LEU A 142 -24.25 5.65 -5.65
C LEU A 142 -22.94 6.24 -6.19
N VAL A 143 -21.86 6.20 -5.40
CA VAL A 143 -20.58 6.82 -5.66
C VAL A 143 -19.60 5.77 -6.20
N GLY A 144 -19.68 5.53 -7.51
CA GLY A 144 -18.58 5.06 -8.37
C GLY A 144 -18.05 3.63 -8.19
N THR A 145 -17.57 3.02 -9.28
CA THR A 145 -16.74 1.81 -9.24
C THR A 145 -15.28 2.22 -9.38
N ALA A 146 -14.40 1.72 -8.52
CA ALA A 146 -12.96 1.96 -8.60
C ALA A 146 -12.25 0.76 -9.24
N LEU A 147 -11.52 0.99 -10.32
CA LEU A 147 -10.64 0.02 -10.97
C LEU A 147 -9.23 0.59 -10.96
N LYS A 148 -8.26 -0.20 -10.49
CA LYS A 148 -6.84 0.15 -10.47
C LYS A 148 -6.02 -1.00 -11.06
N THR A 149 -4.98 -0.64 -11.80
CA THR A 149 -4.07 -1.56 -12.48
C THR A 149 -2.64 -1.09 -12.25
N ASN A 150 -1.72 -2.03 -12.01
CA ASN A 150 -0.30 -1.78 -11.94
C ASN A 150 0.45 -2.92 -12.64
N ALA A 151 1.44 -2.60 -13.48
CA ALA A 151 2.23 -3.55 -14.23
C ALA A 151 3.72 -3.21 -14.10
N MET A 152 4.56 -4.20 -13.81
CA MET A 152 6.01 -4.04 -13.68
C MET A 152 6.75 -5.18 -14.38
N ALA A 153 7.87 -4.87 -15.02
CA ALA A 153 8.78 -5.84 -15.61
C ALA A 153 10.16 -5.69 -14.99
N SER A 154 10.87 -6.80 -14.80
CA SER A 154 12.25 -6.79 -14.31
C SER A 154 13.14 -7.69 -15.15
N HIS A 155 14.37 -7.26 -15.36
CA HIS A 155 15.44 -8.03 -15.98
C HIS A 155 16.70 -7.84 -15.15
N ARG A 156 17.31 -8.95 -14.69
CA ARG A 156 18.55 -8.90 -13.91
C ARG A 156 19.70 -9.37 -14.80
N ARG A 157 20.57 -8.44 -15.20
CA ARG A 157 21.82 -8.74 -15.91
C ARG A 157 22.92 -8.93 -14.87
N TRP A 158 23.51 -10.13 -14.79
CA TRP A 158 24.73 -10.33 -14.00
C TRP A 158 25.87 -9.52 -14.61
N PRO A 159 26.75 -8.88 -13.82
CA PRO A 159 28.00 -8.36 -14.34
C PRO A 159 28.86 -9.54 -14.80
N SER A 160 29.29 -9.51 -16.06
CA SER A 160 30.29 -10.43 -16.58
C SER A 160 31.60 -10.26 -15.79
N PRO A 161 32.36 -11.35 -15.54
CA PRO A 161 33.69 -11.27 -14.94
C PRO A 161 34.69 -10.48 -15.80
#